data_AF-A0A6L6Q4U9-F1
#
_entry.id   AF-A0A6L6Q4U9-F1
#
_cell.length_a   1.000
_cell.length_b   1.000
_cell.length_c   1.000
_cell.angle_alpha   90.00
_cell.angle_beta   90.00
_cell.angle_gamma   90.00
#
_symmetry.space_group_name_H-M   'P 1'
#
loop_
_entity.id
_entity.type
_entity.pdbx_description
1 polymer ?
#
loop_
_entity_poly.entity_id
_entity_poly.type
_entity_poly.pdbx_seq_one_letter_code
_entity_poly.pdbx_strand_id
1 'polypeptide(L)'
;MLESVDSQVEAAEEQLRLAMLASDVESLDALISPCLVFTTHFGSVISKQDDLEIHRSGALKFQAIELSERKVLALGRVAYVAVRARLSGTWGGSPFCDDVRFSRVWQLFENRDWKVVAGQATVVQAQ
;
A
#
# COMPACT_ATOMS: atom_id res chain seq x y z
N MET A 1 17.60 21.50 4.44
CA MET A 1 18.17 20.13 4.53
C MET A 1 17.38 19.30 3.53
N LEU A 2 18.01 18.68 2.53
CA LEU A 2 17.26 17.81 1.61
C LEU A 2 16.81 16.58 2.40
N GLU A 3 15.52 16.24 2.34
CA GLU A 3 14.99 15.02 2.96
C GLU A 3 15.66 13.78 2.33
N SER A 4 15.98 12.78 3.14
CA SER A 4 16.56 11.53 2.64
C SER A 4 15.52 10.75 1.84
N VAL A 5 15.97 9.84 0.98
CA VAL A 5 15.04 8.94 0.25
C VAL A 5 14.17 8.15 1.25
N ASP A 6 14.77 7.68 2.34
CA ASP A 6 14.04 6.96 3.39
C ASP A 6 12.92 7.82 4.00
N SER A 7 13.19 9.07 4.35
CA SER A 7 12.16 9.94 4.95
C SER A 7 11.03 10.29 3.97
N GLN A 8 11.36 10.47 2.69
CA GLN A 8 10.35 10.72 1.65
C GLN A 8 9.44 9.49 1.43
N VAL A 9 10.03 8.29 1.41
CA VAL A 9 9.29 7.04 1.24
C VAL A 9 8.45 6.74 2.47
N GLU A 10 8.95 7.03 3.68
CA GLU A 10 8.17 6.91 4.91
C GLU A 10 6.95 7.85 4.91
N ALA A 11 7.12 9.08 4.43
CA ALA A 11 6.01 10.02 4.26
C ALA A 11 4.98 9.51 3.23
N ALA A 12 5.43 8.99 2.09
CA ALA A 12 4.56 8.42 1.07
C ALA A 12 3.81 7.17 1.56
N GLU A 13 4.47 6.32 2.35
CA GLU A 13 3.86 5.16 3.02
C GLU A 13 2.77 5.56 4.02
N GLU A 14 2.97 6.65 4.77
CA GLU A 14 1.95 7.16 5.69
C GLU A 14 0.77 7.80 4.95
N GLN A 15 1.03 8.54 3.88
CA GLN A 15 -0.02 9.06 2.99
C GLN A 15 -0.86 7.91 2.41
N LEU A 16 -0.21 6.85 1.94
CA LEU A 16 -0.88 5.65 1.44
C LEU A 16 -1.76 5.02 2.54
N ARG A 17 -1.24 4.86 3.76
CA ARG A 17 -2.00 4.31 4.89
C ARG A 17 -3.26 5.12 5.18
N LEU A 18 -3.15 6.44 5.23
CA LEU A 18 -4.26 7.35 5.50
C LEU A 18 -5.29 7.31 4.36
N ALA A 19 -4.84 7.29 3.11
CA ALA A 19 -5.71 7.19 1.94
C ALA A 19 -6.47 5.85 1.92
N MET A 20 -5.81 4.73 2.22
CA MET A 20 -6.45 3.42 2.37
C MET A 20 -7.50 3.44 3.49
N LEU A 21 -7.15 3.98 4.66
CA LEU A 21 -8.05 4.03 5.82
C LEU A 21 -9.31 4.86 5.53
N ALA A 22 -9.16 6.00 4.86
CA ALA A 22 -10.27 6.86 4.47
C ALA A 22 -11.03 6.34 3.22
N SER A 23 -10.49 5.33 2.53
CA SER A 23 -10.93 4.97 1.17
C SER A 23 -10.94 6.18 0.22
N ASP A 24 -9.93 7.05 0.36
CA ASP A 24 -9.72 8.22 -0.48
C ASP A 24 -9.12 7.81 -1.82
N VAL A 25 -10.01 7.52 -2.77
CA VAL A 25 -9.66 7.05 -4.12
C VAL A 25 -8.81 8.08 -4.89
N GLU A 26 -8.98 9.37 -4.64
CA GLU A 26 -8.21 10.42 -5.33
C GLU A 26 -6.75 10.41 -4.85
N SER A 27 -6.54 10.36 -3.53
CA SER A 27 -5.19 10.23 -2.95
C SER A 27 -4.53 8.91 -3.35
N LEU A 28 -5.28 7.80 -3.36
CA LEU A 28 -4.76 6.51 -3.85
C LEU A 28 -4.37 6.58 -5.33
N ASP A 29 -5.16 7.25 -6.18
CA ASP A 29 -4.85 7.43 -7.60
C ASP A 29 -3.53 8.20 -7.79
N ALA A 30 -3.26 9.22 -6.98
CA ALA A 30 -2.01 9.96 -7.03
C ALA A 30 -0.79 9.11 -6.64
N LEU A 31 -0.94 8.27 -5.61
CA LEU A 31 0.14 7.46 -5.00
C LEU A 31 0.41 6.14 -5.75
N ILE A 32 -0.48 5.70 -6.63
CA ILE A 32 -0.36 4.43 -7.35
C ILE A 32 -0.03 4.69 -8.83
N SER A 33 1.01 4.02 -9.31
CA SER A 33 1.42 4.11 -10.72
C SER A 33 0.36 3.52 -11.65
N PRO A 34 0.08 4.13 -12.82
CA PRO A 34 -0.80 3.54 -13.83
C PRO A 34 -0.32 2.16 -14.31
N CYS A 35 0.98 1.86 -14.19
CA CYS A 35 1.58 0.58 -14.55
C CYS A 35 1.71 -0.39 -13.36
N LEU A 36 0.91 -0.23 -12.29
CA LEU A 36 0.96 -1.09 -11.11
C LEU A 36 0.84 -2.57 -11.48
N VAL A 37 1.73 -3.38 -10.90
CA VAL A 37 1.58 -4.84 -10.83
C VAL A 37 1.47 -5.24 -9.36
N PHE A 38 0.28 -5.60 -8.91
CA PHE A 38 0.06 -5.96 -7.51
C PHE A 38 -0.42 -7.41 -7.36
N THR A 39 0.29 -8.21 -6.56
CA THR A 39 -0.11 -9.57 -6.23
C THR A 39 -0.88 -9.59 -4.92
N THR A 40 -2.15 -9.98 -4.95
CA THR A 40 -2.99 -10.08 -3.76
C THR A 40 -2.58 -11.26 -2.87
N HIS A 41 -3.12 -11.32 -1.66
CA HIS A 41 -2.89 -12.44 -0.74
C HIS A 41 -3.48 -13.77 -1.22
N PHE A 42 -4.33 -13.75 -2.25
CA PHE A 42 -4.81 -14.94 -2.96
C PHE A 42 -3.91 -15.35 -4.15
N GLY A 43 -2.82 -14.63 -4.40
CA GLY A 43 -1.89 -14.87 -5.51
C GLY A 43 -2.38 -14.35 -6.87
N SER A 44 -3.51 -13.64 -6.92
CA SER A 44 -3.99 -13.00 -8.14
C SER A 44 -3.21 -11.71 -8.41
N VAL A 45 -2.89 -11.45 -9.68
CA VAL A 45 -2.24 -10.20 -10.10
C VAL A 45 -3.29 -9.23 -10.59
N ILE A 46 -3.32 -8.03 -10.01
CA ILE A 46 -4.30 -6.98 -10.28
C ILE A 46 -3.63 -5.69 -10.74
N SER A 47 -4.40 -4.88 -11.49
CA SER A 47 -3.99 -3.56 -11.96
C SER A 47 -4.31 -2.47 -10.93
N LYS A 48 -3.84 -1.24 -11.18
CA LYS A 48 -4.26 -0.05 -10.43
C LYS A 48 -5.78 0.14 -10.44
N GLN A 49 -6.44 -0.08 -11.58
CA GLN A 49 -7.87 0.19 -11.69
C GLN A 49 -8.69 -0.79 -10.85
N ASP A 50 -8.25 -2.05 -10.79
CA ASP A 50 -8.88 -3.08 -9.94
C ASP A 50 -8.72 -2.74 -8.45
N ASP A 51 -7.52 -2.31 -8.05
CA ASP A 51 -7.23 -1.88 -6.67
C ASP A 51 -8.10 -0.68 -6.26
N LEU A 52 -8.16 0.36 -7.10
CA LEU A 52 -9.00 1.53 -6.85
C LEU A 52 -10.49 1.20 -6.84
N GLU A 53 -10.94 0.24 -7.64
CA GLU A 53 -12.36 -0.15 -7.69
C GLU A 53 -12.81 -0.86 -6.41
N ILE A 54 -11.93 -1.63 -5.76
CA ILE A 54 -12.20 -2.25 -4.45
C ILE A 54 -12.51 -1.17 -3.40
N HIS A 55 -11.78 -0.05 -3.42
CA HIS A 55 -12.02 1.10 -2.56
C HIS A 55 -13.26 1.90 -3.00
N ARG A 56 -13.41 2.17 -4.29
CA ARG A 56 -14.50 2.99 -4.87
C ARG A 56 -15.87 2.35 -4.65
N SER A 57 -15.97 1.03 -4.82
CA SER A 57 -17.22 0.29 -4.58
C SER A 57 -17.62 0.28 -3.10
N GLY A 58 -16.72 0.64 -2.19
CA GLY A 58 -16.93 0.52 -0.75
C GLY A 58 -17.04 -0.92 -0.27
N ALA A 59 -16.69 -1.89 -1.13
CA ALA A 59 -16.65 -3.30 -0.78
C ALA A 59 -15.64 -3.55 0.34
N LEU A 60 -14.51 -2.86 0.31
CA LEU A 60 -13.51 -2.84 1.37
C LEU A 60 -13.61 -1.53 2.15
N LYS A 61 -13.78 -1.62 3.47
CA LYS A 61 -13.64 -0.49 4.39
C LYS A 61 -12.74 -0.86 5.54
N PHE A 62 -11.62 -0.17 5.65
CA PHE A 62 -10.73 -0.33 6.80
C PHE A 62 -11.28 0.46 8.00
N GLN A 63 -11.26 -0.16 9.17
CA GLN A 63 -11.50 0.48 10.46
C GLN A 63 -10.17 0.78 11.16
N ALA A 64 -9.20 -0.12 11.05
CA ALA A 64 -7.85 0.10 11.54
C ALA A 64 -6.80 -0.51 10.61
N ILE A 65 -5.67 0.18 10.51
CA ILE A 65 -4.45 -0.28 9.83
C ILE A 65 -3.30 0.00 10.78
N GLU A 66 -2.90 -1.02 11.53
CA GLU A 66 -1.79 -0.95 12.49
C GLU A 66 -0.51 -1.49 11.84
N LEU A 67 0.45 -0.61 11.60
CA LEU A 67 1.70 -0.96 10.95
C LEU A 67 2.79 -1.30 11.96
N SER A 68 3.59 -2.32 11.66
CA SER A 68 4.76 -2.67 12.45
C SER A 68 5.85 -3.31 11.58
N GLU A 69 7.05 -3.49 12.14
CA GLU A 69 8.18 -4.16 11.47
C GLU A 69 8.51 -3.59 10.07
N ARG A 70 8.36 -2.27 9.90
CA ARG A 70 8.68 -1.60 8.63
C ARG A 70 10.19 -1.69 8.38
N LYS A 71 10.54 -2.05 7.15
CA LYS A 71 11.91 -1.99 6.61
C LYS A 71 11.87 -1.27 5.28
N VAL A 72 12.78 -0.32 5.11
CA VAL A 72 12.97 0.44 3.87
C VAL A 72 14.36 0.13 3.32
N LEU A 73 14.43 -0.13 2.02
CA LEU A 73 15.67 -0.28 1.26
C LEU A 73 15.64 0.73 0.12
N ALA A 74 16.36 1.84 0.28
CA ALA A 74 16.53 2.85 -0.76
C ALA A 74 17.54 2.39 -1.83
N LEU A 75 17.15 2.52 -3.10
CA LEU A 75 17.88 2.11 -4.29
C LEU A 75 17.87 3.26 -5.32
N GLY A 76 18.39 4.43 -4.94
CA GLY A 76 18.39 5.64 -5.77
C GLY A 76 16.99 6.20 -5.99
N ARG A 77 16.45 6.10 -7.21
CA ARG A 77 15.08 6.54 -7.56
C ARG A 77 14.02 5.46 -7.31
N VAL A 78 14.40 4.36 -6.67
CA VAL A 78 13.51 3.25 -6.31
C VAL A 78 13.68 2.99 -4.82
N ALA A 79 12.62 2.52 -4.15
CA ALA A 79 12.72 2.01 -2.79
C ALA A 79 11.86 0.76 -2.63
N TYR A 80 12.39 -0.24 -1.94
CA TYR A 80 11.63 -1.41 -1.52
C TYR A 80 11.20 -1.24 -0.06
N VAL A 81 9.91 -1.44 0.22
CA VAL A 81 9.35 -1.39 1.56
C VAL A 81 8.74 -2.74 1.89
N ALA A 82 9.09 -3.29 3.04
CA ALA A 82 8.37 -4.40 3.66
C ALA A 82 7.76 -3.94 4.98
N VAL A 83 6.46 -4.17 5.19
CA VAL A 83 5.78 -3.74 6.42
C VAL A 83 4.68 -4.73 6.82
N ARG A 84 4.59 -5.03 8.11
CA ARG A 84 3.45 -5.76 8.69
C ARG A 84 2.28 -4.82 8.84
N ALA A 85 1.09 -5.29 8.52
CA ALA A 85 -0.14 -4.59 8.80
C ALA A 85 -1.11 -5.54 9.48
N ARG A 86 -1.58 -5.17 10.68
CA ARG A 86 -2.80 -5.74 11.24
C ARG A 86 -3.96 -4.87 10.75
N LEU A 87 -4.85 -5.50 10.01
CA LEU A 87 -5.96 -4.87 9.33
C LEU A 87 -7.25 -5.31 10.01
N SER A 88 -8.13 -4.37 10.28
CA SER A 88 -9.52 -4.67 10.64
C SER A 88 -10.46 -3.81 9.82
N GLY A 89 -11.64 -4.35 9.53
CA GLY A 89 -12.57 -3.66 8.65
C GLY A 89 -13.76 -4.52 8.25
N THR A 90 -14.41 -4.13 7.16
CA THR A 90 -15.46 -4.90 6.52
C THR A 90 -15.13 -5.16 5.04
N TRP A 91 -15.43 -6.39 4.59
CA TRP A 91 -15.37 -6.81 3.19
C TRP A 91 -16.75 -7.32 2.77
N GLY A 92 -17.40 -6.65 1.81
CA GLY A 92 -18.76 -7.01 1.39
C GLY A 92 -19.79 -6.99 2.53
N GLY A 93 -19.54 -6.17 3.56
CA GLY A 93 -20.36 -6.10 4.78
C GLY A 93 -19.96 -7.08 5.89
N SER A 94 -19.11 -8.07 5.62
CA SER A 94 -18.62 -9.01 6.64
C SER A 94 -17.37 -8.47 7.34
N PRO A 95 -17.28 -8.52 8.67
CA PRO A 95 -16.08 -8.07 9.38
C PRO A 95 -14.90 -9.00 9.09
N PHE A 96 -13.69 -8.43 9.02
CA PHE A 96 -12.45 -9.18 8.92
C PHE A 96 -11.38 -8.62 9.88
N CYS A 97 -10.42 -9.48 10.22
CA CYS A 97 -9.23 -9.12 10.97
C CYS A 97 -8.07 -9.97 10.44
N ASP A 98 -7.18 -9.36 9.68
CA ASP A 98 -6.09 -10.05 8.97
C ASP A 98 -4.73 -9.49 9.38
N ASP A 99 -3.73 -10.36 9.47
CA ASP A 99 -2.33 -10.00 9.63
C ASP A 99 -1.60 -10.24 8.31
N VAL A 100 -1.12 -9.17 7.70
CA VAL A 100 -0.60 -9.19 6.32
C VAL A 100 0.77 -8.54 6.27
N ARG A 101 1.69 -9.15 5.52
CA ARG A 101 2.95 -8.55 5.10
C ARG A 101 2.76 -7.93 3.73
N PHE A 102 2.95 -6.61 3.65
CA PHE A 102 3.07 -5.94 2.37
C PHE A 102 4.53 -5.80 1.97
N SER A 103 4.80 -6.09 0.71
CA SER A 103 6.03 -5.75 0.01
C SER A 103 5.66 -4.76 -1.09
N ARG A 104 6.27 -3.57 -1.11
CA ARG A 104 6.00 -2.52 -2.10
C ARG A 104 7.29 -2.01 -2.71
N VAL A 105 7.25 -1.77 -4.01
CA VAL A 105 8.28 -1.06 -4.75
C VAL A 105 7.74 0.33 -5.08
N TRP A 106 8.42 1.33 -4.56
CA TRP A 106 8.18 2.74 -4.83
C TRP A 106 9.17 3.23 -5.89
N GLN A 107 8.71 4.08 -6.80
CA GLN A 107 9.55 4.76 -7.79
C GLN A 107 9.34 6.27 -7.71
N LEU A 108 10.44 7.03 -7.76
CA LEU A 108 10.44 8.49 -7.79
C LEU A 108 10.34 8.99 -9.24
N PHE A 109 9.22 9.61 -9.58
CA PHE A 109 8.95 10.21 -10.88
C PHE A 109 9.59 11.60 -11.03
N GLU A 110 9.64 12.12 -12.26
CA GLU A 110 10.30 13.41 -12.56
C GLU A 110 9.66 14.61 -11.86
N ASN A 111 8.36 14.54 -11.63
CA ASN A 111 7.60 15.52 -10.86
C ASN A 111 7.88 15.45 -9.34
N ARG A 112 8.83 14.61 -8.90
CA ARG A 112 9.20 14.34 -7.50
C ARG A 112 8.14 13.60 -6.69
N ASP A 113 7.21 12.92 -7.36
CA ASP A 113 6.24 12.08 -6.68
C ASP A 113 6.76 10.65 -6.55
N TRP A 114 6.62 10.10 -5.36
CA TRP A 114 6.78 8.67 -5.12
C TRP A 114 5.48 7.95 -5.46
N LYS A 115 5.56 6.91 -6.29
CA LYS A 115 4.41 6.06 -6.60
C LYS A 115 4.73 4.59 -6.42
N VAL A 116 3.75 3.82 -5.96
CA VAL A 116 3.82 2.35 -5.93
C VAL A 116 3.73 1.83 -7.35
N VAL A 117 4.76 1.12 -7.80
CA VAL A 117 4.84 0.52 -9.14
C VAL A 117 4.65 -0.99 -9.12
N ALA A 118 4.97 -1.63 -8.00
CA ALA A 118 4.73 -3.04 -7.79
C ALA A 118 4.47 -3.32 -6.31
N GLY A 119 3.74 -4.39 -6.01
CA GLY A 119 3.60 -4.85 -4.66
C GLY A 119 3.04 -6.24 -4.52
N GLN A 120 3.08 -6.76 -3.30
CA GLN A 120 2.48 -8.03 -2.93
C GLN A 120 1.95 -7.95 -1.50
N ALA A 121 0.83 -8.63 -1.27
CA ALA A 121 0.32 -8.95 0.06
C ALA A 121 0.53 -10.44 0.35
N THR A 122 1.03 -10.78 1.54
CA THR A 122 1.19 -12.16 2.00
C THR A 122 0.60 -12.29 3.39
N VAL A 123 -0.29 -13.25 3.63
CA VAL A 123 -0.84 -13.51 4.98
C VAL A 123 0.29 -13.94 5.92
N VAL A 124 0.35 -13.34 7.10
CA VAL A 124 1.28 -13.75 8.16
C VAL A 124 0.60 -14.84 8.98
N GLN A 125 1.10 -16.07 8.87
CA GLN A 125 0.64 -17.18 9.70
C GLN A 125 1.35 -17.15 11.07
N ALA A 126 0.62 -17.50 12.13
CA ALA A 126 1.24 -17.80 13.41
C ALA A 126 2.10 -19.07 13.25
N GLN A 127 3.37 -19.00 13.64
CA GLN A 127 4.25 -20.17 13.73
C GLN A 127 3.98 -20.96 15.01
#